data_AF-A0A6I2X3E2-F1
#
_entry.id   AF-A0A6I2X3E2-F1
#
_cell.length_a   1.000
_cell.length_b   1.000
_cell.length_c   1.000
_cell.angle_alpha   90.00
_cell.angle_beta   90.00
_cell.angle_gamma   90.00
#
_symmetry.space_group_name_H-M   'P 1'
#
loop_
_entity.id
_entity.type
_entity.pdbx_description
1 polymer ?
#
loop_
_entity_poly.entity_id
_entity_poly.type
_entity_poly.pdbx_seq_one_letter_code
_entity_poly.pdbx_strand_id
1 'polypeptide(L)' 'LRKSLIEEMGLKPRIAFGAVRIAVTGSTISPPLFESMELLGKTLCIERIESAISL' A
#
# COMPACT_ATOMS: atom_id res chain seq x y z
N LEU A 1 -5.14 -8.22 -3.11
CA LEU A 1 -5.11 -6.74 -3.23
C LEU A 1 -5.67 -6.23 -4.55
N ARG A 2 -5.13 -6.64 -5.72
CA ARG A 2 -5.60 -6.18 -7.05
C ARG A 2 -7.09 -6.41 -7.28
N LYS A 3 -7.57 -7.65 -7.11
CA LYS A 3 -8.99 -7.99 -7.23
C LYS A 3 -9.88 -7.06 -6.39
N SER A 4 -9.61 -6.97 -5.09
CA SER A 4 -10.42 -6.15 -4.19
C SER A 4 -10.38 -4.65 -4.52
N LEU A 5 -9.20 -4.06 -4.69
CA LEU A 5 -9.10 -2.61 -4.91
C LEU A 5 -9.51 -2.17 -6.33
N ILE A 6 -9.20 -2.97 -7.34
CA ILE A 6 -9.35 -2.55 -8.74
C ILE A 6 -10.64 -3.11 -9.34
N GLU A 7 -10.90 -4.40 -9.16
CA GLU A 7 -12.05 -5.05 -9.79
C GLU A 7 -13.32 -4.84 -8.97
N GLU A 8 -13.27 -5.09 -7.65
CA GLU A 8 -14.44 -5.00 -6.78
C GLU A 8 -14.77 -3.55 -6.39
N MET A 9 -13.75 -2.75 -6.05
CA MET A 9 -13.93 -1.34 -5.68
C MET A 9 -13.83 -0.36 -6.86
N GLY A 10 -13.45 -0.83 -8.06
CA GLY A 10 -13.36 0.01 -9.26
C GLY A 10 -12.30 1.11 -9.20
N LEU A 11 -11.33 1.04 -8.29
CA LEU A 11 -10.33 2.10 -8.14
C LEU A 11 -9.32 2.08 -9.28
N LYS A 12 -8.91 3.27 -9.71
CA LYS A 12 -7.75 3.39 -10.62
C LYS A 12 -6.49 2.88 -9.89
N PRO A 13 -5.64 2.06 -10.54
CA PRO A 13 -4.42 1.52 -9.93
C PRO A 13 -3.53 2.59 -9.28
N ARG A 14 -3.42 3.77 -9.90
CA ARG A 14 -2.63 4.89 -9.37
C ARG A 14 -3.13 5.39 -8.01
N ILE A 15 -4.45 5.40 -7.79
CA ILE A 15 -5.04 5.86 -6.54
C ILE A 15 -4.90 4.76 -5.47
N ALA A 16 -5.30 3.54 -5.80
CA ALA A 16 -5.23 2.40 -4.90
C ALA A 16 -3.81 2.13 -4.40
N PHE A 17 -2.85 1.95 -5.31
CA PHE A 17 -1.48 1.62 -4.92
C PHE A 17 -0.66 2.84 -4.50
N GLY A 18 -1.07 4.06 -4.89
CA GLY A 18 -0.48 5.29 -4.39
C GLY A 18 -0.70 5.44 -2.88
N ALA A 19 -1.92 5.24 -2.41
CA ALA A 19 -2.25 5.29 -0.98
C ALA A 19 -1.47 4.22 -0.18
N VAL A 20 -1.47 2.97 -0.67
CA VAL A 20 -0.71 1.88 -0.03
C VAL A 20 0.79 2.18 0.03
N ARG A 21 1.36 2.76 -1.05
CA ARG A 21 2.78 3.14 -1.07
C ARG A 21 3.11 4.16 0.00
N ILE A 22 2.31 5.22 0.12
CA ILE A 22 2.54 6.25 1.12
C ILE A 22 2.41 5.66 2.53
N ALA A 23 1.35 4.88 2.78
CA ALA A 23 1.14 4.24 4.07
C ALA A 23 2.31 3.32 4.47
N VAL A 24 2.83 2.51 3.54
CA VAL A 24 3.89 1.54 3.84
C VAL A 24 5.29 2.17 3.85
N THR A 25 5.57 3.14 2.97
CA THR A 25 6.94 3.65 2.74
C THR A 25 7.17 5.07 3.20
N GLY A 26 6.11 5.82 3.55
CA GLY A 26 6.18 7.24 3.88
C GLY A 26 6.50 8.16 2.68
N SER A 27 6.54 7.62 1.46
CA SER A 27 6.92 8.36 0.25
C SER A 27 5.96 8.09 -0.91
N THR A 28 5.83 9.07 -1.81
CA THR A 28 5.11 8.93 -3.09
C THR A 28 5.95 8.20 -4.14
N ILE A 29 7.27 8.17 -3.98
CA ILE A 29 8.23 7.49 -4.86
C ILE A 29 9.10 6.55 -4.02
N SER A 30 9.19 5.30 -4.46
CA SER A 30 9.90 4.22 -3.78
C SER A 30 10.34 3.19 -4.82
N PRO A 31 11.19 2.21 -4.44
CA PRO A 31 11.37 0.99 -5.22
C PRO A 31 10.02 0.30 -5.51
N PRO A 32 10.00 -0.76 -6.33
CA PRO A 32 8.79 -1.52 -6.64
C PRO A 32 8.01 -1.89 -5.35
N LEU A 33 6.72 -1.52 -5.32
CA LEU A 33 5.93 -1.51 -4.08
C LEU A 33 5.79 -2.90 -3.46
N PHE A 34 5.50 -3.91 -4.28
CA PHE A 34 5.22 -5.25 -3.79
C PHE A 34 6.48 -5.93 -3.27
N GLU A 35 7.60 -5.70 -3.93
CA GLU A 35 8.93 -6.15 -3.55
C GLU A 35 9.39 -5.46 -2.26
N SER A 36 9.10 -4.17 -2.12
CA SER A 36 9.34 -3.45 -0.87
C SER A 36 8.49 -4.01 0.28
N MET A 37 7.22 -4.33 0.02
CA MET A 37 6.32 -4.95 1.01
C MET A 37 6.77 -6.36 1.38
N GLU A 38 7.26 -7.14 0.42
CA GLU A 38 7.82 -8.47 0.64
C GLU A 38 9.06 -8.40 1.54
N LEU A 39 9.98 -7.47 1.27
CA LEU A 39 11.19 -7.25 2.07
C LEU A 39 10.88 -6.80 3.50
N LEU A 40 9.90 -5.90 3.67
CA LEU A 40 9.48 -5.41 4.99
C LEU A 40 8.73 -6.47 5.82
N GLY A 41 8.07 -7.41 5.14
CA GLY A 41 7.24 -8.41 5.77
C GLY A 41 5.83 -7.91 6.11
N LYS A 42 4.91 -8.87 6.25
CA LYS A 42 3.47 -8.62 6.41
C LYS A 42 3.14 -7.80 7.65
N THR A 43 3.71 -8.16 8.81
CA THR A 43 3.37 -7.54 10.11
C THR A 43 3.65 -6.04 10.08
N LEU A 44 4.88 -5.66 9.71
CA LEU A 44 5.28 -4.26 9.64
C LEU A 44 4.47 -3.47 8.60
N CYS A 45 4.11 -4.08 7.48
CA CYS A 45 3.25 -3.42 6.49
C CYS A 45 1.85 -3.11 7.06
N ILE A 46 1.25 -4.03 7.82
CA ILE A 46 -0.06 -3.83 8.44
C ILE A 46 0.01 -2.74 9.51
N GLU A 47 1.00 -2.81 10.42
CA GLU A 47 1.21 -1.80 11.47
C GLU A 47 1.33 -0.39 10.88
N ARG A 48 2.10 -0.23 9.80
CA ARG A 48 2.24 1.05 9.11
C ARG A 48 0.94 1.53 8.47
N ILE A 49 0.17 0.63 7.86
CA ILE A 49 -1.13 0.97 7.28
C ILE A 49 -2.13 1.40 8.36
N GLU A 50 -2.20 0.66 9.47
CA GLU A 50 -3.07 1.01 10.61
C GLU A 50 -2.69 2.36 11.22
N SER A 51 -1.39 2.61 11.37
CA SER A 51 -0.90 3.92 11.82
C SER A 51 -1.26 5.05 10.85
N ALA A 52 -1.26 4.80 9.53
CA ALA A 52 -1.63 5.82 8.54
C ALA A 52 -3.13 6.16 8.51
N ILE A 53 -4.00 5.22 8.95
CA ILE A 53 -5.45 5.43 9.03
C ILE A 53 -5.86 6.20 10.29
N SER A 54 -5.04 6.16 11.34
CA SER A 54 -5.32 6.77 12.64
C SER A 54 -4.80 8.21 12.79
N LEU A 55 -4.23 8.78 11.73
CA LEU A 55 -3.83 10.19 11.61
C LEU A 55 -5.01 11.06 11.18
#